data_AF-A0A6S4QJS9-F1
#
_entry.id   AF-A0A6S4QJS9-F1
#
_cell.length_a   1.000
_cell.length_b   1.000
_cell.length_c   1.000
_cell.angle_alpha   90.00
_cell.angle_beta   90.00
_cell.angle_gamma   90.00
#
_symmetry.space_group_name_H-M   'P 1'
#
loop_
_entity.id
_entity.type
_entity.pdbx_description
1 polymer ?
#
loop_
_entity_poly.entity_id
_entity_poly.type
_entity_poly.pdbx_seq_one_letter_code
_entity_poly.pdbx_strand_id
1 'polypeptide(L)'
;MQKRPVLLLATTNKDKRIEFEAALKSILEETPLSLKTFLDYSHVMPEIEETRTTFLANATLKAKQTLTYFISNRLEPDLWGVLSDDSGLMVPELNNAPGVYSARYAGVNVSDTANREKLLTQLKDVKIASKRTAQFITCLVLIYYASKEAWYEMNPDLNSYNEVLEEKRLTAKPNETSKSFEDATFSSAAAMSSSLATLSVTGTRAGWIALEERGNQGFGYDKVFIPNIAAHPNKADTTEHGEYLHRKTFAEMSLEAKNSCSHRTDALTKLKIPLQSVVSQIFGHNFYNNLDKIE
;
A
#
# COMPACT_ATOMS: atom_id res chain seq x y z
N MET A 1 -15.16 -2.58 25.39
CA MET A 1 -15.03 -1.78 24.15
C MET A 1 -14.92 -2.73 22.98
N GLN A 2 -15.74 -2.55 21.94
CA GLN A 2 -15.65 -3.38 20.74
C GLN A 2 -14.34 -3.05 19.99
N LYS A 3 -13.50 -4.07 19.79
CA LYS A 3 -12.17 -3.94 19.21
C LYS A 3 -12.25 -3.56 17.73
N ARG A 4 -11.42 -2.59 17.29
CA ARG A 4 -11.39 -2.10 15.90
C ARG A 4 -10.29 -2.85 15.12
N PRO A 5 -10.61 -3.51 13.99
CA PRO A 5 -9.60 -4.20 13.20
C PRO A 5 -8.49 -3.24 12.77
N VAL A 6 -7.24 -3.63 12.98
CA VAL A 6 -6.06 -2.80 12.68
C VAL A 6 -5.56 -3.08 11.27
N LEU A 7 -5.52 -2.03 10.46
CA LEU A 7 -4.75 -1.97 9.22
C LEU A 7 -3.35 -1.43 9.57
N LEU A 8 -2.33 -2.26 9.45
CA LEU A 8 -0.94 -1.88 9.72
C LEU A 8 -0.24 -1.43 8.44
N LEU A 9 0.21 -0.18 8.39
CA LEU A 9 1.11 0.31 7.35
C LEU A 9 2.57 0.01 7.72
N ALA A 10 3.24 -0.81 6.91
CA ALA A 10 4.61 -1.26 7.11
C ALA A 10 5.64 -0.17 6.77
N THR A 11 5.70 0.90 7.56
CA THR A 11 6.64 2.02 7.36
C THR A 11 7.10 2.63 8.67
N THR A 12 8.38 3.02 8.71
CA THR A 12 8.97 3.92 9.73
C THR A 12 9.08 5.37 9.23
N ASN A 13 8.82 5.61 7.94
CA ASN A 13 8.93 6.95 7.35
C ASN A 13 7.71 7.81 7.74
N LYS A 14 7.96 8.90 8.48
CA LYS A 14 6.96 9.83 8.99
C LYS A 14 6.22 10.58 7.88
N ASP A 15 6.90 10.94 6.80
CA ASP A 15 6.30 11.64 5.66
C ASP A 15 5.33 10.71 4.92
N LYS A 16 5.70 9.44 4.76
CA LYS A 16 4.78 8.42 4.23
C LYS A 16 3.55 8.30 5.12
N ARG A 17 3.70 8.21 6.44
CA ARG A 17 2.55 8.14 7.37
C ARG A 17 1.57 9.28 7.13
N ILE A 18 2.05 10.52 7.03
CA ILE A 18 1.21 11.70 6.77
C ILE A 18 0.47 11.57 5.43
N GLU A 19 1.17 11.19 4.34
CA GLU A 19 0.55 11.01 3.02
C GLU A 19 -0.54 9.91 3.03
N PHE A 20 -0.29 8.78 3.70
CA PHE A 20 -1.25 7.67 3.79
C PHE A 20 -2.45 7.99 4.69
N GLU A 21 -2.23 8.59 5.86
CA GLU A 21 -3.30 9.02 6.77
C GLU A 21 -4.26 9.98 6.07
N ALA A 22 -3.71 10.98 5.36
CA ALA A 22 -4.52 11.94 4.62
C ALA A 22 -5.36 11.27 3.52
N ALA A 23 -4.76 10.36 2.74
CA ALA A 23 -5.42 9.70 1.62
C ALA A 23 -6.44 8.63 2.03
N LEU A 24 -6.20 7.93 3.14
CA LEU A 24 -7.10 6.90 3.66
C LEU A 24 -8.16 7.46 4.60
N LYS A 25 -8.08 8.73 5.00
CA LYS A 25 -8.98 9.38 5.97
C LYS A 25 -10.46 9.05 5.72
N SER A 26 -10.97 9.28 4.51
CA SER A 26 -12.39 9.01 4.20
C SER A 26 -12.76 7.53 4.38
N ILE A 27 -11.85 6.61 4.03
CA ILE A 27 -12.09 5.18 4.19
C ILE A 27 -12.10 4.81 5.67
N LEU A 28 -11.16 5.34 6.45
CA LEU A 28 -11.08 5.08 7.90
C LEU A 28 -12.30 5.64 8.65
N GLU A 29 -12.87 6.76 8.18
CA GLU A 29 -14.11 7.33 8.74
C GLU A 29 -15.35 6.49 8.39
N GLU A 30 -15.39 5.90 7.19
CA GLU A 30 -16.51 5.08 6.69
C GLU A 30 -16.42 3.60 7.10
N THR A 31 -15.31 3.17 7.71
CA THR A 31 -15.05 1.76 8.04
C THR A 31 -14.73 1.56 9.52
N PRO A 32 -14.79 0.32 10.05
CA PRO A 32 -14.32 0.04 11.40
C PRO A 32 -12.81 0.06 11.58
N LEU A 33 -12.04 0.26 10.50
CA LEU A 33 -10.60 0.10 10.54
C LEU A 33 -9.93 1.18 11.38
N SER A 34 -8.92 0.77 12.14
CA SER A 34 -7.94 1.68 12.71
C SER A 34 -6.63 1.56 11.94
N LEU A 35 -5.98 2.68 11.64
CA LEU A 35 -4.69 2.71 10.98
C LEU A 35 -3.58 2.79 12.04
N LYS A 36 -2.62 1.88 11.97
CA LYS A 36 -1.36 1.95 12.72
C LYS A 36 -0.18 1.85 11.76
N THR A 37 0.98 2.26 12.23
CA THR A 37 2.28 2.21 11.55
C THR A 37 3.32 1.62 12.50
N PHE A 38 4.53 1.35 12.04
CA PHE A 38 5.62 0.93 12.92
C PHE A 38 5.97 1.98 13.99
N LEU A 39 5.63 3.25 13.77
CA LEU A 39 5.86 4.33 14.74
C LEU A 39 4.94 4.24 15.97
N ASP A 40 3.88 3.42 15.92
CA ASP A 40 2.93 3.24 17.02
C ASP A 40 3.34 2.12 17.99
N TYR A 41 4.50 1.49 17.76
CA TYR A 41 5.02 0.40 18.58
C TYR A 41 6.40 0.75 19.15
N SER A 42 6.65 0.40 20.41
CA SER A 42 7.94 0.60 21.08
C SER A 42 9.01 -0.42 20.67
N HIS A 43 8.61 -1.50 20.01
CA HIS A 43 9.52 -2.56 19.57
C HIS A 43 10.30 -2.11 18.34
N VAL A 44 11.58 -2.48 18.28
CA VAL A 44 12.37 -2.32 17.06
C VAL A 44 11.82 -3.28 16.02
N MET A 45 11.33 -2.74 14.90
CA MET A 45 10.90 -3.55 13.77
C MET A 45 12.14 -4.08 13.03
N PRO A 46 12.16 -5.37 12.66
CA PRO A 46 13.27 -5.92 11.87
C PRO A 46 13.36 -5.20 10.53
N GLU A 47 14.59 -4.91 10.10
CA GLU A 47 14.81 -4.43 8.74
C GLU A 47 14.49 -5.55 7.75
N ILE A 48 13.64 -5.24 6.77
CA ILE A 48 13.26 -6.18 5.73
C ILE A 48 14.13 -5.92 4.51
N GLU A 49 14.98 -6.88 4.18
CA GLU A 49 15.86 -6.79 3.02
C GLU A 49 15.07 -6.95 1.71
N GLU A 50 14.99 -5.88 0.94
CA GLU A 50 14.30 -5.82 -0.36
C GLU A 50 15.16 -6.44 -1.48
N THR A 51 15.15 -7.78 -1.52
CA THR A 51 15.99 -8.60 -2.42
C THR A 51 15.36 -8.87 -3.79
N ARG A 52 14.14 -8.38 -4.07
CA ARG A 52 13.42 -8.69 -5.31
C ARG A 52 13.71 -7.66 -6.39
N THR A 53 13.50 -8.08 -7.63
CA THR A 53 13.79 -7.30 -8.85
C THR A 53 12.61 -6.45 -9.33
N THR A 54 11.45 -6.52 -8.67
CA THR A 54 10.26 -5.73 -9.01
C THR A 54 9.63 -5.09 -7.77
N PHE A 55 9.02 -3.91 -7.94
CA PHE A 55 8.35 -3.19 -6.87
C PHE A 55 7.24 -4.03 -6.20
N LEU A 56 6.42 -4.71 -7.00
CA LEU A 56 5.37 -5.59 -6.49
C LEU A 56 5.93 -6.72 -5.62
N ALA A 57 7.06 -7.32 -6.04
CA ALA A 57 7.65 -8.43 -5.30
C ALA A 57 8.30 -7.98 -3.98
N ASN A 58 8.94 -6.81 -3.94
CA ASN A 58 9.45 -6.22 -2.71
C ASN A 58 8.33 -5.83 -1.75
N ALA A 59 7.30 -5.13 -2.24
CA ALA A 59 6.13 -4.80 -1.43
C ALA A 59 5.48 -6.08 -0.87
N THR A 60 5.29 -7.11 -1.69
CA THR A 60 4.75 -8.40 -1.23
C THR A 60 5.63 -9.06 -0.18
N LEU A 61 6.96 -9.09 -0.37
CA LEU A 61 7.90 -9.62 0.60
C LEU A 61 7.77 -8.88 1.94
N LYS A 62 7.72 -7.56 1.89
CA LYS A 62 7.59 -6.68 3.05
C LYS A 62 6.28 -6.90 3.80
N ALA A 63 5.14 -6.98 3.11
CA ALA A 63 3.86 -7.30 3.74
C ALA A 63 3.88 -8.68 4.40
N LYS A 64 4.38 -9.71 3.72
CA LYS A 64 4.43 -11.09 4.24
C LYS A 64 5.30 -11.22 5.48
N GLN A 65 6.50 -10.65 5.45
CA GLN A 65 7.43 -10.72 6.58
C GLN A 65 6.92 -9.90 7.76
N THR A 66 6.35 -8.72 7.51
CA THR A 66 5.71 -7.90 8.55
C THR A 66 4.56 -8.66 9.21
N LEU A 67 3.64 -9.23 8.41
CA LEU A 67 2.51 -10.00 8.94
C LEU A 67 2.99 -11.19 9.79
N THR A 68 3.94 -11.96 9.27
CA THR A 68 4.54 -13.11 9.98
C THR A 68 5.16 -12.68 11.31
N TYR A 69 5.91 -11.58 11.31
CA TYR A 69 6.56 -11.06 12.50
C TYR A 69 5.55 -10.61 13.57
N PHE A 70 4.51 -9.86 13.17
CA PHE A 70 3.49 -9.38 14.09
C PHE A 70 2.68 -10.52 14.71
N ILE A 71 2.31 -11.54 13.92
CA ILE A 71 1.60 -12.72 14.41
C ILE A 71 2.48 -13.52 15.38
N SER A 72 3.72 -13.83 14.96
CA SER A 72 4.62 -14.69 15.75
C SER A 72 4.98 -14.09 17.11
N ASN A 73 5.04 -12.75 17.19
CA ASN A 73 5.37 -12.03 18.41
C ASN A 73 4.14 -11.46 19.13
N ARG A 74 2.92 -11.71 18.62
CA ARG A 74 1.64 -11.21 19.19
C ARG A 74 1.66 -9.70 19.45
N LEU A 75 2.24 -8.92 18.54
CA LEU A 75 2.45 -7.48 18.74
C LEU A 75 1.19 -6.64 18.59
N GLU A 76 0.20 -7.16 17.84
CA GLU A 76 -1.07 -6.49 17.60
C GLU A 76 -2.20 -7.53 17.60
N PRO A 77 -2.92 -7.70 18.73
CA PRO A 77 -4.01 -8.66 18.85
C PRO A 77 -5.20 -8.37 17.91
N ASP A 78 -5.34 -7.12 17.46
CA ASP A 78 -6.45 -6.71 16.60
C ASP A 78 -6.02 -6.62 15.12
N LEU A 79 -4.86 -7.19 14.75
CA LEU A 79 -4.29 -7.09 13.40
C LEU A 79 -5.20 -7.76 12.37
N TRP A 80 -5.75 -6.96 11.46
CA TRP A 80 -6.56 -7.47 10.36
C TRP A 80 -5.76 -7.63 9.07
N GLY A 81 -4.83 -6.72 8.80
CA GLY A 81 -4.01 -6.79 7.61
C GLY A 81 -2.83 -5.84 7.62
N VAL A 82 -1.87 -6.14 6.75
CA VAL A 82 -0.66 -5.34 6.55
C VAL A 82 -0.68 -4.74 5.15
N LEU A 83 -0.65 -3.41 5.09
CA LEU A 83 -0.41 -2.64 3.88
C LEU A 83 1.07 -2.27 3.80
N SER A 84 1.71 -2.59 2.69
CA SER A 84 3.10 -2.26 2.42
C SER A 84 3.23 -1.49 1.11
N ASP A 85 4.30 -0.72 0.99
CA ASP A 85 4.68 -0.03 -0.23
C ASP A 85 6.11 -0.40 -0.65
N ASP A 86 6.33 -0.44 -1.96
CA ASP A 86 7.65 -0.24 -2.56
C ASP A 86 7.52 0.80 -3.69
N SER A 87 8.43 1.78 -3.69
CA SER A 87 8.37 2.94 -4.56
C SER A 87 9.74 3.27 -5.13
N GLY A 88 9.77 3.76 -6.37
CA GLY A 88 11.02 4.19 -6.98
C GLY A 88 10.85 5.09 -8.18
N LEU A 89 11.97 5.68 -8.59
CA LEU A 89 12.12 6.49 -9.78
C LEU A 89 12.71 5.64 -10.90
N MET A 90 12.13 5.69 -12.09
CA MET A 90 12.66 5.06 -13.29
C MET A 90 12.96 6.13 -14.34
N VAL A 91 14.20 6.16 -14.83
CA VAL A 91 14.65 7.09 -15.87
C VAL A 91 15.00 6.28 -17.12
N PRO A 92 14.21 6.35 -18.21
CA PRO A 92 14.45 5.56 -19.41
C PRO A 92 15.85 5.73 -20.01
N GLU A 93 16.39 6.96 -20.02
CA GLU A 93 17.76 7.24 -20.50
C GLU A 93 18.86 6.52 -19.70
N LEU A 94 18.54 6.09 -18.47
CA LEU A 94 19.44 5.32 -17.61
C LEU A 94 19.04 3.84 -17.54
N ASN A 95 18.40 3.30 -18.59
CA ASN A 95 17.86 1.94 -18.61
C ASN A 95 16.93 1.67 -17.42
N ASN A 96 16.06 2.63 -17.11
CA ASN A 96 15.14 2.63 -15.97
C ASN A 96 15.78 2.66 -14.58
N ALA A 97 17.08 2.90 -14.47
CA ALA A 97 17.70 3.19 -13.18
C ALA A 97 17.16 4.51 -12.61
N PRO A 98 17.09 4.67 -11.27
CA PRO A 98 17.48 3.70 -10.25
C PRO A 98 16.53 2.50 -10.05
N GLY A 99 15.25 2.61 -10.41
CA GLY A 99 14.28 1.53 -10.29
C GLY A 99 14.09 1.08 -8.83
N VAL A 100 14.05 -0.23 -8.59
CA VAL A 100 13.96 -0.82 -7.23
C VAL A 100 15.13 -0.45 -6.30
N TYR A 101 16.23 0.08 -6.86
CA TYR A 101 17.38 0.54 -6.08
C TYR A 101 17.28 2.01 -5.67
N SER A 102 16.11 2.65 -5.84
CA SER A 102 15.91 4.09 -5.61
C SER A 102 16.44 4.60 -4.27
N ALA A 103 16.18 3.89 -3.16
CA ALA A 103 16.66 4.27 -1.82
C ALA A 103 18.17 4.06 -1.62
N ARG A 104 18.79 3.18 -2.43
CA ARG A 104 20.19 2.75 -2.31
C ARG A 104 20.98 2.96 -3.59
N TYR A 105 20.62 3.99 -4.36
CA TYR A 105 21.15 4.18 -5.70
C TYR A 105 22.63 4.51 -5.69
N ALA A 106 23.07 5.35 -4.74
CA ALA A 106 24.47 5.67 -4.50
C ALA A 106 25.19 4.66 -3.59
N GLY A 107 24.52 3.60 -3.13
CA GLY A 107 25.06 2.59 -2.22
C GLY A 107 24.10 2.27 -1.06
N VAL A 108 24.50 1.36 -0.18
CA VAL A 108 23.75 1.05 1.05
C VAL A 108 23.99 2.15 2.09
N ASN A 109 22.97 2.51 2.88
CA ASN A 109 23.05 3.52 3.94
C ASN A 109 23.52 4.91 3.49
N VAL A 110 23.15 5.30 2.26
CA VAL A 110 23.46 6.62 1.70
C VAL A 110 22.30 7.60 1.90
N SER A 111 22.60 8.90 1.91
CA SER A 111 21.58 9.94 2.01
C SER A 111 20.80 10.14 0.71
N ASP A 112 19.61 10.71 0.80
CA ASP A 112 18.85 11.13 -0.38
C ASP A 112 19.65 12.10 -1.28
N THR A 113 20.50 12.94 -0.68
CA THR A 113 21.39 13.83 -1.43
C THR A 113 22.40 13.05 -2.27
N ALA A 114 23.07 12.04 -1.72
CA ALA A 114 24.00 11.21 -2.49
C ALA A 114 23.30 10.49 -3.66
N ASN A 115 22.07 10.02 -3.44
CA ASN A 115 21.24 9.42 -4.48
C ASN A 115 20.92 10.40 -5.62
N ARG A 116 20.54 11.65 -5.29
CA ARG A 116 20.27 12.70 -6.29
C ARG A 116 21.54 13.18 -7.00
N GLU A 117 22.65 13.33 -6.29
CA GLU A 117 23.94 13.71 -6.89
C GLU A 117 24.40 12.69 -7.93
N LYS A 118 24.29 11.39 -7.61
CA LYS A 118 24.60 10.32 -8.56
C LYS A 118 23.70 10.41 -9.80
N LEU A 119 22.39 10.58 -9.61
CA LEU A 119 21.42 10.72 -10.69
C LEU A 119 21.75 11.91 -11.62
N LEU A 120 21.97 13.09 -11.03
CA LEU A 120 22.28 14.31 -11.79
C LEU A 120 23.62 14.20 -12.50
N THR A 121 24.61 13.55 -11.89
CA THR A 121 25.92 13.29 -12.50
C THR A 121 25.79 12.41 -13.75
N GLN A 122 25.00 11.34 -13.68
CA GLN A 122 24.79 10.45 -14.83
C GLN A 122 23.99 11.12 -15.96
N LEU A 123 23.18 12.11 -15.63
CA LEU A 123 22.39 12.88 -16.59
C LEU A 123 23.02 14.22 -16.97
N LYS A 124 24.27 14.52 -16.56
CA LYS A 124 24.86 15.86 -16.71
C LYS A 124 24.93 16.33 -18.17
N ASP A 125 25.20 15.42 -19.10
CA ASP A 125 25.36 15.70 -20.53
C ASP A 125 24.03 15.56 -21.30
N VAL A 126 22.97 15.05 -20.65
CA VAL A 126 21.64 14.90 -21.23
C VAL A 126 20.89 16.23 -21.14
N LYS A 127 21.21 17.17 -22.02
CA LYS A 127 20.56 18.50 -22.05
C LYS A 127 19.22 18.52 -22.77
N ILE A 128 18.99 17.55 -23.65
CA ILE A 128 17.74 17.43 -24.41
C ILE A 128 16.62 17.01 -23.46
N ALA A 129 15.63 17.88 -23.29
CA ALA A 129 14.57 17.71 -22.31
C ALA A 129 13.73 16.44 -22.53
N SER A 130 13.50 16.04 -23.79
CA SER A 130 12.77 14.80 -24.14
C SER A 130 13.52 13.52 -23.74
N LYS A 131 14.83 13.60 -23.47
CA LYS A 131 15.65 12.50 -22.94
C LYS A 131 15.76 12.49 -21.42
N ARG A 132 15.16 13.47 -20.73
CA ARG A 132 15.14 13.54 -19.27
C ARG A 132 13.82 13.05 -18.69
N THR A 133 13.04 12.28 -19.45
CA THR A 133 11.79 11.71 -18.96
C THR A 133 12.05 10.80 -17.76
N ALA A 134 11.08 10.73 -16.86
CA ALA A 134 11.13 9.86 -15.71
C ALA A 134 9.72 9.47 -15.27
N GLN A 135 9.64 8.37 -14.53
CA GLN A 135 8.39 7.90 -13.93
C GLN A 135 8.64 7.50 -12.49
N PHE A 136 7.88 8.09 -11.57
CA PHE A 136 7.73 7.52 -10.25
C PHE A 136 6.70 6.39 -10.28
N ILE A 137 6.99 5.31 -9.57
CA ILE A 137 6.10 4.15 -9.40
C ILE A 137 5.95 3.87 -7.90
N THR A 138 4.72 3.55 -7.47
CA THR A 138 4.43 2.96 -6.16
C THR A 138 3.60 1.71 -6.36
N CYS A 139 4.08 0.57 -5.88
CA CYS A 139 3.25 -0.63 -5.70
C CYS A 139 2.80 -0.70 -4.24
N LEU A 140 1.50 -0.79 -4.03
CA LEU A 140 0.90 -1.10 -2.73
C LEU A 140 0.46 -2.56 -2.71
N VAL A 141 0.77 -3.25 -1.62
CA VAL A 141 0.32 -4.62 -1.37
C VAL A 141 -0.31 -4.71 0.01
N LEU A 142 -1.57 -5.10 0.05
CA LEU A 142 -2.33 -5.41 1.26
C LEU A 142 -2.48 -6.93 1.38
N ILE A 143 -2.03 -7.50 2.49
CA ILE A 143 -2.31 -8.88 2.89
C ILE A 143 -3.19 -8.84 4.13
N TYR A 144 -4.34 -9.50 4.10
CA TYR A 144 -5.38 -9.36 5.12
C TYR A 144 -6.15 -10.67 5.33
N TYR A 145 -6.81 -10.79 6.47
CA TYR A 145 -7.71 -11.92 6.74
C TYR A 145 -8.98 -11.84 5.90
N ALA A 146 -9.28 -12.91 5.16
CA ALA A 146 -10.33 -12.94 4.15
C ALA A 146 -11.76 -13.04 4.72
N SER A 147 -11.91 -13.31 6.03
CA SER A 147 -13.20 -13.35 6.72
C SER A 147 -13.06 -12.99 8.20
N LYS A 148 -14.19 -12.76 8.88
CA LYS A 148 -14.22 -12.55 10.34
C LYS A 148 -13.73 -13.80 11.07
N GLU A 149 -14.14 -14.98 10.60
CA GLU A 149 -13.76 -16.27 11.18
C GLU A 149 -12.25 -16.46 11.10
N ALA A 150 -11.65 -16.23 9.92
CA ALA A 150 -10.21 -16.30 9.73
C ALA A 150 -9.44 -15.31 10.63
N TRP A 151 -10.00 -14.12 10.86
CA TRP A 151 -9.43 -13.12 11.76
C TRP A 151 -9.56 -13.51 13.23
N TYR A 152 -10.71 -14.06 13.67
CA TYR A 152 -10.94 -14.50 15.05
C TYR A 152 -10.15 -15.76 15.40
N GLU A 153 -10.08 -16.76 14.51
CA GLU A 153 -9.36 -18.02 14.73
C GLU A 153 -7.88 -17.80 15.03
N MET A 154 -7.28 -16.78 14.40
CA MET A 154 -5.88 -16.41 14.58
C MET A 154 -5.62 -15.54 15.82
N ASN A 155 -6.68 -15.11 16.50
CA ASN A 155 -6.64 -14.30 17.71
C ASN A 155 -7.54 -14.92 18.80
N PRO A 156 -7.23 -16.13 19.32
CA PRO A 156 -8.10 -16.89 20.22
C PRO A 156 -8.36 -16.22 21.58
N ASP A 157 -7.56 -15.23 21.98
CA ASP A 157 -7.81 -14.38 23.15
C ASP A 157 -8.99 -13.39 22.91
N LEU A 158 -9.62 -13.39 21.72
CA LEU A 158 -10.81 -12.60 21.34
C LEU A 158 -12.14 -13.31 21.66
N ASN A 159 -12.13 -14.37 22.47
CA ASN A 159 -13.29 -15.25 22.63
C ASN A 159 -14.44 -14.70 23.49
N SER A 160 -15.39 -14.07 22.80
CA SER A 160 -16.83 -14.29 23.01
C SER A 160 -17.50 -14.95 21.78
N TYR A 161 -16.72 -15.29 20.74
CA TYR A 161 -17.23 -15.83 19.48
C TYR A 161 -17.17 -17.37 19.41
N ASN A 162 -16.22 -18.02 20.11
CA ASN A 162 -16.17 -19.48 20.16
C ASN A 162 -17.42 -20.11 20.83
N GLU A 163 -18.05 -19.43 21.80
CA GLU A 163 -19.32 -19.91 22.39
C GLU A 163 -20.45 -19.95 21.34
N VAL A 164 -20.55 -18.92 20.48
CA VAL A 164 -21.58 -18.84 19.43
C VAL A 164 -21.33 -19.85 18.29
N LEU A 165 -20.08 -20.14 17.96
CA LEU A 165 -19.73 -21.13 16.94
C LEU A 165 -19.89 -22.57 17.43
N GLU A 166 -19.59 -22.87 18.70
CA GLU A 166 -19.91 -24.18 19.29
C GLU A 166 -21.42 -24.41 19.33
N GLU A 167 -22.22 -23.43 19.74
CA GLU A 167 -23.69 -23.56 19.71
C GLU A 167 -24.22 -23.79 18.28
N LYS A 168 -23.69 -23.09 17.28
CA LYS A 168 -24.08 -23.29 15.87
C LYS A 168 -23.63 -24.64 15.30
N ARG A 169 -22.47 -25.16 15.72
CA ARG A 169 -22.01 -26.52 15.35
C ARG A 169 -22.84 -27.61 16.03
N LEU A 170 -23.26 -27.40 17.28
CA LEU A 170 -24.04 -28.36 18.06
C LEU A 170 -25.53 -28.40 17.66
N THR A 171 -26.06 -27.30 17.10
CA THR A 171 -27.47 -27.21 16.66
C THR A 171 -27.71 -27.67 15.23
N ALA A 172 -26.66 -27.83 14.42
CA ALA A 172 -26.73 -28.40 13.08
C ALA A 172 -26.89 -29.94 13.15
N LYS A 173 -28.11 -30.43 13.43
CA LYS A 173 -28.41 -31.86 13.30
C LYS A 173 -28.37 -32.26 11.81
N PRO A 174 -27.71 -33.38 11.45
CA PRO A 174 -27.89 -33.97 10.13
C PRO A 174 -29.35 -34.39 9.99
N ASN A 175 -30.04 -33.92 8.95
CA ASN A 175 -31.30 -34.51 8.54
C ASN A 175 -30.99 -35.90 7.96
N GLU A 176 -31.07 -36.94 8.79
CA GLU A 176 -31.09 -38.33 8.32
C GLU A 176 -32.46 -38.62 7.70
N THR A 177 -32.56 -38.44 6.38
CA THR A 177 -33.58 -39.12 5.58
C THR A 177 -32.91 -40.24 4.81
N SER A 178 -33.05 -41.46 5.32
CA SER A 178 -32.67 -42.69 4.62
C SER A 178 -33.56 -42.87 3.38
N LYS A 179 -33.02 -42.52 2.21
CA LYS A 179 -33.49 -43.07 0.93
C LYS A 179 -32.31 -43.78 0.27
N SER A 180 -32.56 -45.00 -0.20
CA SER A 180 -31.64 -45.76 -1.04
C SER A 180 -31.39 -44.98 -2.33
N PHE A 181 -30.14 -44.65 -2.62
CA PHE A 181 -29.72 -44.07 -3.88
C PHE A 181 -28.91 -45.11 -4.65
N GLU A 182 -29.56 -45.80 -5.58
CA GLU A 182 -28.88 -46.30 -6.78
C GLU A 182 -28.73 -45.08 -7.72
N ASP A 183 -27.53 -44.92 -8.29
CA ASP A 183 -27.07 -43.78 -9.09
C ASP A 183 -26.76 -42.47 -8.34
N ALA A 184 -25.63 -42.44 -7.61
CA ALA A 184 -24.99 -41.21 -7.15
C ALA A 184 -23.65 -40.99 -7.88
N THR A 185 -23.54 -39.91 -8.65
CA THR A 185 -22.26 -39.39 -9.12
C THR A 185 -21.62 -38.54 -8.01
N PHE A 186 -20.41 -38.91 -7.61
CA PHE A 186 -19.61 -38.08 -6.69
C PHE A 186 -19.02 -36.90 -7.46
N SER A 187 -19.55 -35.69 -7.25
CA SER A 187 -18.86 -34.45 -7.58
C SER A 187 -18.06 -33.99 -6.38
N SER A 188 -16.74 -34.19 -6.40
CA SER A 188 -15.85 -33.56 -5.44
C SER A 188 -15.56 -32.11 -5.87
N ALA A 189 -16.08 -31.14 -5.14
CA ALA A 189 -15.60 -29.76 -5.22
C ALA A 189 -14.58 -29.54 -4.09
N ALA A 190 -13.32 -29.31 -4.43
CA ALA A 190 -12.32 -28.85 -3.47
C ALA A 190 -12.37 -27.32 -3.42
N ALA A 191 -12.85 -26.76 -2.30
CA ALA A 191 -12.73 -25.34 -2.01
C ALA A 191 -11.49 -25.14 -1.12
N MET A 192 -10.41 -24.58 -1.68
CA MET A 192 -9.32 -24.03 -0.87
C MET A 192 -9.72 -22.62 -0.42
N SER A 193 -10.12 -22.47 0.84
CA SER A 193 -10.23 -21.15 1.48
C SER A 193 -8.87 -20.84 2.10
N SER A 194 -8.10 -19.92 1.53
CA SER A 194 -6.95 -19.36 2.25
C SER A 194 -7.47 -18.35 3.26
N SER A 195 -7.08 -18.49 4.54
CA SER A 195 -7.45 -17.54 5.60
C SER A 195 -6.98 -16.10 5.31
N LEU A 196 -5.95 -15.96 4.45
CA LEU A 196 -5.43 -14.69 3.98
C LEU A 196 -5.76 -14.46 2.50
N ALA A 197 -6.01 -13.21 2.16
CA ALA A 197 -6.16 -12.72 0.79
C ALA A 197 -5.16 -11.59 0.53
N THR A 198 -4.95 -11.25 -0.75
CA THR A 198 -4.01 -10.20 -1.17
C THR A 198 -4.68 -9.27 -2.17
N LEU A 199 -4.52 -7.96 -1.95
CA LEU A 199 -4.83 -6.91 -2.91
C LEU A 199 -3.55 -6.17 -3.27
N SER A 200 -3.37 -5.85 -4.55
CA SER A 200 -2.25 -5.04 -4.99
C SER A 200 -2.67 -4.02 -6.02
N VAL A 201 -2.11 -2.82 -5.93
CA VAL A 201 -2.34 -1.75 -6.91
C VAL A 201 -1.04 -1.05 -7.22
N THR A 202 -0.95 -0.50 -8.44
CA THR A 202 0.22 0.28 -8.88
C THR A 202 -0.22 1.68 -9.25
N GLY A 203 0.40 2.66 -8.60
CA GLY A 203 0.30 4.06 -8.95
C GLY A 203 1.55 4.55 -9.66
N THR A 204 1.38 5.49 -10.58
CA THR A 204 2.51 6.06 -11.32
C THR A 204 2.38 7.58 -11.45
N ARG A 205 3.51 8.25 -11.67
CA ARG A 205 3.53 9.64 -12.10
C ARG A 205 4.66 9.84 -13.11
N ALA A 206 4.29 10.13 -14.34
CA ALA A 206 5.24 10.56 -15.36
C ALA A 206 5.71 12.00 -15.08
N GLY A 207 6.91 12.32 -15.54
CA GLY A 207 7.53 13.63 -15.37
C GLY A 207 8.90 13.69 -16.02
N TRP A 208 9.72 14.63 -15.56
CA TRP A 208 11.07 14.87 -16.05
C TRP A 208 12.04 15.07 -14.89
N ILE A 209 13.32 14.81 -15.13
CA ILE A 209 14.41 15.15 -14.22
C ILE A 209 14.89 16.57 -14.50
N ALA A 210 14.89 17.42 -13.47
CA ALA A 210 15.45 18.76 -13.51
C ALA A 210 16.96 18.74 -13.81
N LEU A 211 17.52 19.90 -14.20
CA LEU A 211 18.96 20.04 -14.43
C LEU A 211 19.74 20.17 -13.12
N GLU A 212 19.09 20.62 -12.06
CA GLU A 212 19.65 20.88 -10.74
C GLU A 212 18.57 20.64 -9.67
N GLU A 213 19.00 20.50 -8.41
CA GLU A 213 18.06 20.39 -7.29
C GLU A 213 17.32 21.71 -7.07
N ARG A 214 16.02 21.65 -6.85
CA ARG A 214 15.19 22.80 -6.47
C ARG A 214 14.20 22.41 -5.38
N GLY A 215 13.84 23.39 -4.55
CA GLY A 215 12.89 23.20 -3.45
C GLY A 215 13.48 22.54 -2.19
N ASN A 216 12.67 22.56 -1.15
CA ASN A 216 13.04 22.14 0.21
C ASN A 216 11.98 21.26 0.90
N GLN A 217 10.89 20.93 0.20
CA GLN A 217 9.85 20.04 0.71
C GLN A 217 10.05 18.60 0.21
N GLY A 218 9.38 17.65 0.85
CA GLY A 218 9.39 16.26 0.44
C GLY A 218 10.70 15.53 0.74
N PHE A 219 10.92 14.39 0.07
CA PHE A 219 12.03 13.48 0.34
C PHE A 219 12.52 12.78 -0.94
N GLY A 220 13.62 12.04 -0.85
CA GLY A 220 14.16 11.26 -1.97
C GLY A 220 14.50 12.14 -3.18
N TYR A 221 13.88 11.84 -4.32
CA TYR A 221 14.09 12.52 -5.60
C TYR A 221 13.11 13.69 -5.86
N ASP A 222 12.30 14.09 -4.88
CA ASP A 222 11.31 15.17 -5.05
C ASP A 222 11.96 16.49 -5.53
N LYS A 223 13.21 16.76 -5.12
CA LYS A 223 13.98 17.96 -5.50
C LYS A 223 14.41 18.02 -6.95
N VAL A 224 14.37 16.91 -7.65
CA VAL A 224 14.81 16.81 -9.05
C VAL A 224 13.71 16.30 -9.96
N PHE A 225 12.54 15.96 -9.44
CA PHE A 225 11.43 15.44 -10.23
C PHE A 225 10.39 16.52 -10.51
N ILE A 226 10.16 16.79 -11.79
CA ILE A 226 9.15 17.71 -12.30
C ILE A 226 7.97 16.87 -12.78
N PRO A 227 6.82 16.88 -12.09
CA PRO A 227 5.69 16.07 -12.48
C PRO A 227 5.06 16.57 -13.79
N ASN A 228 4.65 15.62 -14.63
CA ASN A 228 3.74 15.92 -15.73
C ASN A 228 2.33 16.11 -15.17
N ILE A 229 2.08 17.33 -14.70
CA ILE A 229 0.76 17.85 -14.40
C ILE A 229 0.25 18.59 -15.63
N ALA A 230 -0.98 18.31 -16.05
CA ALA A 230 -1.61 19.03 -17.15
C ALA A 230 -1.66 20.52 -16.79
N ALA A 231 -0.85 21.33 -17.46
CA ALA A 231 -0.99 22.78 -17.43
C ALA A 231 -1.97 23.16 -18.55
N HIS A 232 -3.24 23.35 -18.18
CA HIS A 232 -4.36 23.70 -19.06
C HIS A 232 -4.76 22.67 -20.16
N PRO A 233 -6.08 22.46 -20.38
CA PRO A 233 -6.59 21.60 -21.46
C PRO A 233 -6.30 22.10 -22.88
N ASN A 234 -5.61 23.24 -23.04
CA ASN A 234 -5.34 23.87 -24.35
C ASN A 234 -3.85 23.98 -24.72
N LYS A 235 -2.95 23.26 -24.05
CA LYS A 235 -1.57 23.04 -24.56
C LYS A 235 -1.14 21.60 -24.31
N ALA A 236 -1.68 20.71 -25.14
CA ALA A 236 -0.94 19.50 -25.48
C ALA A 236 0.41 19.92 -26.07
N ASP A 237 1.46 19.24 -25.64
CA ASP A 237 2.68 18.95 -26.38
C ASP A 237 3.06 19.92 -27.51
N THR A 238 4.09 20.74 -27.27
CA THR A 238 5.15 21.16 -28.22
C THR A 238 5.77 22.47 -27.75
N THR A 239 6.82 22.39 -26.93
CA THR A 239 7.94 23.31 -27.14
C THR A 239 9.19 22.45 -27.20
N GLU A 240 9.78 22.35 -28.39
CA GLU A 240 11.04 21.65 -28.67
C GLU A 240 12.21 22.17 -27.79
N HIS A 241 11.99 23.24 -27.02
CA HIS A 241 13.00 23.96 -26.24
C HIS A 241 13.01 23.66 -24.74
N GLY A 242 12.21 22.69 -24.26
CA GLY A 242 12.35 22.21 -22.87
C GLY A 242 11.81 23.15 -21.79
N GLU A 243 10.83 23.99 -22.11
CA GLU A 243 10.25 24.97 -21.16
C GLU A 243 9.69 24.32 -19.88
N TYR A 244 9.27 23.06 -19.93
CA TYR A 244 8.81 22.31 -18.77
C TYR A 244 9.92 22.07 -17.73
N LEU A 245 11.20 22.15 -18.09
CA LEU A 245 12.32 22.04 -17.14
C LEU A 245 12.36 23.17 -16.10
N HIS A 246 11.65 24.28 -16.35
CA HIS A 246 11.48 25.40 -15.42
C HIS A 246 10.22 25.28 -14.54
N ARG A 247 9.40 24.24 -14.75
CA ARG A 247 8.26 23.99 -13.86
C ARG A 247 8.73 23.54 -12.49
N LYS A 248 7.84 23.71 -11.52
CA LYS A 248 8.07 23.30 -10.13
C LYS A 248 8.36 21.81 -10.06
N THR A 249 9.43 21.48 -9.34
CA THR A 249 9.68 20.13 -8.84
C THR A 249 8.67 19.78 -7.75
N PHE A 250 8.54 18.50 -7.39
CA PHE A 250 7.71 18.11 -6.25
C PHE A 250 8.14 18.80 -4.94
N ALA A 251 9.43 19.06 -4.75
CA ALA A 251 9.94 19.76 -3.57
C ALA A 251 9.63 21.27 -3.54
N GLU A 252 9.13 21.84 -4.65
CA GLU A 252 8.67 23.23 -4.75
C GLU A 252 7.14 23.35 -4.67
N MET A 253 6.42 22.22 -4.65
CA MET A 253 4.97 22.16 -4.53
C MET A 253 4.58 22.08 -3.05
N SER A 254 3.41 22.63 -2.69
CA SER A 254 2.84 22.38 -1.37
C SER A 254 2.50 20.89 -1.20
N LEU A 255 2.44 20.42 0.05
CA LEU A 255 2.03 19.07 0.37
C LEU A 255 0.67 18.72 -0.27
N GLU A 256 -0.30 19.63 -0.21
CA GLU A 256 -1.62 19.45 -0.84
C GLU A 256 -1.52 19.28 -2.36
N ALA A 257 -0.74 20.14 -3.04
CA ALA A 257 -0.57 20.08 -4.49
C ALA A 257 0.18 18.80 -4.91
N LYS A 258 1.16 18.33 -4.13
CA LYS A 258 1.82 17.05 -4.36
C LYS A 258 0.82 15.90 -4.15
N ASN A 259 0.07 15.93 -3.06
CA ASN A 259 -0.89 14.89 -2.69
C ASN A 259 -2.07 14.80 -3.66
N SER A 260 -2.34 15.78 -4.51
CA SER A 260 -3.37 15.66 -5.56
C SER A 260 -2.88 14.94 -6.81
N CYS A 261 -1.57 14.85 -7.03
CA CYS A 261 -1.00 14.35 -8.29
C CYS A 261 0.19 13.40 -8.12
N SER A 262 0.50 12.92 -6.91
CA SER A 262 1.62 12.00 -6.74
C SER A 262 1.31 10.60 -7.27
N HIS A 263 2.37 9.81 -7.47
CA HIS A 263 2.32 8.39 -7.78
C HIS A 263 1.71 7.57 -6.63
N ARG A 264 1.93 7.99 -5.37
CA ARG A 264 1.35 7.36 -4.18
C ARG A 264 -0.15 7.65 -4.07
N THR A 265 -0.58 8.88 -4.36
CA THR A 265 -2.01 9.25 -4.44
C THR A 265 -2.71 8.45 -5.53
N ASP A 266 -2.09 8.27 -6.69
CA ASP A 266 -2.64 7.43 -7.76
C ASP A 266 -2.84 5.98 -7.28
N ALA A 267 -1.84 5.41 -6.58
CA ALA A 267 -1.97 4.07 -5.99
C ALA A 267 -3.11 4.00 -4.94
N LEU A 268 -3.20 4.99 -4.05
CA LEU A 268 -4.19 5.03 -2.98
C LEU A 268 -5.62 5.24 -3.52
N THR A 269 -5.78 6.07 -4.55
CA THR A 269 -7.05 6.23 -5.27
C THR A 269 -7.50 4.90 -5.86
N LYS A 270 -6.58 4.14 -6.47
CA LYS A 270 -6.86 2.79 -7.01
C LYS A 270 -7.16 1.77 -5.91
N LEU A 271 -6.56 1.91 -4.73
CA LEU A 271 -6.81 1.03 -3.58
C LEU A 271 -8.18 1.28 -2.94
N LYS A 272 -8.70 2.51 -3.01
CA LYS A 272 -9.86 2.96 -2.24
C LYS A 272 -11.09 2.06 -2.40
N ILE A 273 -11.56 1.86 -3.64
CA ILE A 273 -12.77 1.08 -3.91
C ILE A 273 -12.58 -0.40 -3.54
N PRO A 274 -11.47 -1.08 -3.95
CA PRO A 274 -11.20 -2.45 -3.51
C PRO A 274 -11.16 -2.61 -1.98
N LEU A 275 -10.51 -1.68 -1.27
CA LEU A 275 -10.42 -1.71 0.19
C LEU A 275 -11.80 -1.55 0.83
N GLN A 276 -12.57 -0.54 0.42
CA GLN A 276 -13.95 -0.33 0.90
C GLN A 276 -14.83 -1.56 0.65
N SER A 277 -14.72 -2.18 -0.52
CA SER A 277 -15.49 -3.36 -0.90
C SER A 277 -15.17 -4.55 0.00
N VAL A 278 -13.89 -4.88 0.17
CA VAL A 278 -13.44 -5.98 1.01
C VAL A 278 -13.82 -5.77 2.47
N VAL A 279 -13.63 -4.55 2.99
CA VAL A 279 -13.99 -4.23 4.37
C VAL A 279 -15.50 -4.33 4.58
N SER A 280 -16.31 -3.87 3.63
CA SER A 280 -17.77 -4.00 3.69
C SER A 280 -18.23 -5.46 3.63
N GLN A 281 -17.58 -6.29 2.81
CA GLN A 281 -17.88 -7.73 2.71
C GLN A 281 -17.58 -8.48 4.01
N ILE A 282 -16.44 -8.16 4.65
CA ILE A 282 -16.02 -8.85 5.88
C ILE A 282 -16.77 -8.33 7.10
N PHE A 283 -16.89 -7.00 7.23
CA PHE A 283 -17.39 -6.36 8.45
C PHE A 283 -18.85 -5.90 8.39
N GLY A 284 -19.42 -5.77 7.19
CA GLY A 284 -20.78 -5.27 6.93
C GLY A 284 -20.82 -3.75 6.73
N HIS A 285 -21.83 -3.28 5.97
CA HIS A 285 -22.05 -1.84 5.69
C HIS A 285 -22.47 -1.01 6.91
N ASN A 286 -22.92 -1.67 7.97
CA ASN A 286 -23.60 -1.06 9.12
C ASN A 286 -22.82 -1.27 10.43
N PHE A 287 -21.48 -1.23 10.38
CA PHE A 287 -20.68 -1.41 11.59
C PHE A 287 -21.07 -0.41 12.69
N TYR A 288 -21.35 0.85 12.34
CA TYR A 288 -21.79 1.87 13.28
C TYR A 288 -23.26 1.73 13.73
N ASN A 289 -24.15 1.19 12.89
CA ASN A 289 -25.59 1.05 13.24
C ASN A 289 -25.88 -0.08 14.25
N ASN A 290 -24.89 -0.91 14.57
CA ASN A 290 -24.98 -1.91 15.64
C ASN A 290 -24.34 -1.44 16.96
N LEU A 291 -23.78 -0.22 17.01
CA LEU A 291 -23.23 0.34 18.26
C LEU A 291 -24.33 0.85 19.19
N ASP A 292 -25.48 1.25 18.66
CA ASP A 292 -26.59 1.85 19.43
C ASP A 292 -27.62 0.82 19.95
N LYS A 293 -27.32 -0.48 19.90
CA LYS A 293 -28.24 -1.56 20.33
C LYS A 293 -27.72 -2.43 21.47
N ILE A 294 -26.65 -2.02 22.13
CA ILE A 294 -26.14 -2.68 23.32
C ILE A 294 -25.95 -1.62 24.40
N GLU A 295 -27.07 -1.22 25.01
CA GLU A 295 -27.13 -0.70 26.39
C GLU A 295 -27.81 -1.75 27.27
#